data_AF-A0A845CM05-F1
#
_entry.id   AF-A0A845CM05-F1
#
_cell.length_a   1.000
_cell.length_b   1.000
_cell.length_c   1.000
_cell.angle_alpha   90.00
_cell.angle_beta   90.00
_cell.angle_gamma   90.00
#
_symmetry.space_group_name_H-M   'P 1'
#
loop_
_entity.id
_entity.type
_entity.pdbx_description
1 polymer ?
#
loop_
_entity_poly.entity_id
_entity_poly.type
_entity_poly.pdbx_seq_one_letter_code
_entity_poly.pdbx_strand_id
1 'polypeptide(L)'
;MRDPNGPWRHGPVYLFIMEPTGYTIFHGAFPDKFEFRRPTDTLRDQVTNRLILPQIIRTATTSEDGGFVQYYFDNPDDPNDDFNSLKVTYAVQHV
;
A
#
# COMPACT_ATOMS: atom_id res chain seq x y z
N MET A 1 8.65 8.23 11.74
CA MET A 1 8.71 8.39 10.26
C MET A 1 10.09 8.11 9.68
N ARG A 2 10.12 7.48 8.50
CA ARG A 2 11.34 7.27 7.69
C ARG A 2 11.81 8.59 7.09
N ASP A 3 13.11 8.69 6.79
CA ASP A 3 13.68 9.82 6.05
C ASP A 3 13.02 9.94 4.66
N PRO A 4 12.35 11.07 4.33
CA PRO A 4 11.77 11.32 3.02
C PRO A 4 12.77 11.27 1.85
N ASN A 5 14.06 11.52 2.12
CA ASN A 5 15.15 11.47 1.15
C ASN A 5 15.88 10.10 1.17
N GLY A 6 15.39 9.15 1.98
CA GLY A 6 15.92 7.79 2.05
C GLY A 6 15.51 6.92 0.86
N PRO A 7 16.04 5.70 0.75
CA PRO A 7 15.86 4.85 -0.44
C PRO A 7 14.46 4.22 -0.59
N TRP A 8 13.54 4.51 0.34
CA TRP A 8 12.28 3.79 0.48
C TRP A 8 11.06 4.55 -0.08
N ARG A 9 11.26 5.81 -0.47
CA ARG A 9 10.24 6.70 -1.01
C ARG A 9 10.89 7.68 -1.98
N HIS A 10 10.20 7.97 -3.09
CA HIS A 10 10.54 9.05 -4.01
C HIS A 10 9.24 9.73 -4.48
N GLY A 11 8.94 10.90 -3.92
CA GLY A 11 7.65 11.57 -4.09
C GLY A 11 6.48 10.64 -3.72
N PRO A 12 5.51 10.41 -4.63
CA PRO A 12 4.34 9.57 -4.37
C PRO A 12 4.61 8.05 -4.40
N VAL A 13 5.83 7.63 -4.81
CA VAL A 13 6.20 6.23 -5.01
C VAL A 13 6.94 5.71 -3.78
N TYR A 14 6.54 4.56 -3.28
CA TYR A 14 7.16 3.90 -2.14
C TYR A 14 6.93 2.38 -2.20
N LEU A 15 7.70 1.64 -1.40
CA LEU A 15 7.53 0.20 -1.24
C LEU A 15 6.74 -0.10 0.03
N PHE A 16 5.98 -1.20 0.02
CA PHE A 16 5.45 -1.83 1.22
C PHE A 16 5.62 -3.35 1.08
N ILE A 17 5.85 -4.01 2.21
CA ILE A 17 6.02 -5.47 2.28
C ILE A 17 5.08 -5.97 3.37
N MET A 18 4.28 -6.97 3.03
CA MET A 18 3.34 -7.58 3.96
C MET A 18 3.28 -9.09 3.75
N GLU A 19 2.92 -9.81 4.80
CA GLU A 19 2.56 -11.22 4.70
C GLU A 19 1.24 -11.38 3.92
N PRO A 20 0.96 -12.57 3.38
CA PRO A 20 -0.34 -12.88 2.76
C PRO A 20 -1.54 -12.69 3.70
N THR A 21 -1.31 -12.68 5.02
CA THR A 21 -2.32 -12.38 6.05
C THR A 21 -2.71 -10.88 6.08
N GLY A 22 -1.98 -10.03 5.37
CA GLY A 22 -2.05 -8.58 5.43
C GLY A 22 -1.30 -7.97 6.62
N TYR A 23 -0.48 -8.76 7.34
CA TYR A 23 0.43 -8.22 8.36
C TYR A 23 1.56 -7.43 7.67
N THR A 24 1.60 -6.12 7.88
CA THR A 24 2.56 -5.24 7.21
C THR A 24 3.91 -5.26 7.96
N ILE A 25 4.94 -5.73 7.28
CA ILE A 25 6.32 -5.81 7.77
C ILE A 25 7.03 -4.46 7.56
N PHE A 26 6.75 -3.81 6.44
CA PHE A 26 7.43 -2.61 5.99
C PHE A 26 6.45 -1.68 5.28
N HIS A 27 6.54 -0.39 5.56
CA HIS A 27 5.82 0.63 4.79
C HIS A 27 6.66 1.89 4.61
N GLY A 28 7.04 2.19 3.36
CA GLY A 28 7.96 3.29 3.02
C GLY A 28 7.42 4.68 3.30
N ALA A 29 6.11 4.90 3.11
CA ALA A 29 5.49 6.20 3.33
C ALA A 29 4.94 6.44 4.75
N PHE A 30 4.18 5.49 5.30
CA PHE A 30 3.47 5.65 6.58
C PHE A 30 3.79 4.51 7.58
N PRO A 31 5.05 4.37 8.02
CA PRO A 31 5.46 3.28 8.92
C PRO A 31 4.67 3.30 10.23
N ASP A 32 4.46 4.48 10.83
CA ASP A 32 3.78 4.65 12.11
C ASP A 32 2.28 4.28 12.05
N LYS A 33 1.67 4.35 10.85
CA LYS A 33 0.26 3.98 10.60
C LYS A 33 0.08 2.48 10.31
N PHE A 34 1.04 1.81 9.66
CA PHE A 34 0.83 0.46 9.11
C PHE A 34 1.78 -0.64 9.57
N GLU A 35 3.04 -0.34 9.90
CA GLU A 35 3.99 -1.40 10.27
C GLU A 35 3.54 -2.13 11.55
N PHE A 36 3.72 -3.45 11.56
CA PHE A 36 3.33 -4.38 12.62
C PHE A 36 1.82 -4.45 12.88
N ARG A 37 1.00 -4.08 11.89
CA ARG A 37 -0.47 -4.13 11.95
C ARG A 37 -1.06 -4.97 10.83
N ARG A 38 -2.33 -5.35 10.99
CA ARG A 38 -3.16 -6.04 9.99
C ARG A 38 -4.38 -5.18 9.62
N PRO A 39 -4.26 -4.23 8.68
CA PRO A 39 -5.36 -3.35 8.31
C PRO A 39 -6.29 -3.97 7.24
N THR A 40 -6.21 -5.28 7.01
CA THR A 40 -6.90 -6.01 5.94
C THR A 40 -8.41 -5.77 5.93
N ASP A 41 -9.02 -5.62 7.11
CA ASP A 41 -10.46 -5.48 7.29
C ASP A 41 -10.91 -4.04 7.58
N THR A 42 -9.96 -3.11 7.74
CA THR A 42 -10.24 -1.73 8.18
C THR A 42 -9.86 -0.69 7.14
N LEU A 43 -8.84 -0.95 6.31
CA LEU A 43 -8.38 0.03 5.32
C LEU A 43 -9.25 0.01 4.08
N ARG A 44 -10.08 1.04 3.95
CA ARG A 44 -10.99 1.25 2.83
C ARG A 44 -10.53 2.38 1.94
N ASP A 45 -10.70 2.14 0.65
CA ASP A 45 -10.71 3.18 -0.37
C ASP A 45 -11.87 4.14 -0.07
N GLN A 46 -11.57 5.41 0.16
CA GLN A 46 -12.60 6.39 0.58
C GLN A 46 -13.57 6.76 -0.55
N VAL A 47 -13.21 6.53 -1.81
CA VAL A 47 -14.04 6.83 -2.98
C VAL A 47 -14.97 5.65 -3.30
N THR A 48 -14.45 4.43 -3.28
CA THR A 48 -15.20 3.22 -3.68
C THR A 48 -15.74 2.39 -2.51
N ASN A 49 -15.32 2.71 -1.28
CA ASN A 49 -15.61 1.99 -0.04
C ASN A 49 -15.15 0.52 -0.01
N ARG A 50 -14.34 0.08 -0.98
CA ARG A 50 -13.75 -1.26 -1.05
C ARG A 50 -12.56 -1.40 -0.12
N LEU A 51 -12.34 -2.58 0.43
CA LEU A 51 -11.11 -2.87 1.19
C LEU A 51 -9.91 -2.89 0.24
N ILE A 52 -8.85 -2.15 0.58
CA ILE A 52 -7.68 -1.98 -0.30
C ILE A 52 -6.83 -3.25 -0.29
N LEU A 53 -6.44 -3.73 0.89
CA LEU A 53 -5.49 -4.84 1.05
C LEU A 53 -5.95 -6.16 0.38
N PRO A 54 -7.22 -6.59 0.49
CA PRO A 54 -7.68 -7.79 -0.21
C PRO A 54 -7.49 -7.74 -1.73
N GLN A 55 -7.62 -6.56 -2.34
CA GLN A 55 -7.40 -6.37 -3.78
C GLN A 55 -5.91 -6.53 -4.12
N ILE A 56 -5.02 -5.95 -3.32
CA ILE A 56 -3.57 -6.08 -3.46
C ILE A 56 -3.12 -7.53 -3.27
N ILE A 57 -3.58 -8.18 -2.21
CA ILE A 57 -3.24 -9.58 -1.90
C ILE A 57 -3.68 -10.48 -3.04
N ARG A 58 -4.92 -10.33 -3.53
CA ARG A 58 -5.42 -11.09 -4.67
C ARG A 58 -4.55 -10.87 -5.92
N THR A 59 -4.18 -9.63 -6.22
CA THR A 59 -3.31 -9.33 -7.37
C THR A 59 -1.94 -9.99 -7.25
N ALA A 60 -1.33 -9.94 -6.06
CA ALA A 60 -0.03 -10.55 -5.81
C ALA A 60 -0.03 -12.08 -5.92
N THR A 61 -1.16 -12.74 -5.62
CA THR A 61 -1.26 -14.20 -5.52
C THR A 61 -1.83 -14.87 -6.78
N THR A 62 -2.41 -14.11 -7.73
CA THR A 62 -3.07 -14.68 -8.91
C THR A 62 -2.09 -15.07 -10.03
N SER A 63 -0.87 -14.51 -10.04
CA SER A 63 0.14 -14.74 -11.07
C SER A 63 1.54 -14.79 -10.43
N GLU A 64 2.40 -15.67 -10.94
CA GLU A 64 3.83 -15.72 -10.54
C GLU A 64 4.56 -14.43 -10.92
N ASP A 65 4.13 -13.77 -12.00
CA ASP A 65 4.66 -12.48 -12.44
C ASP A 65 4.04 -11.29 -11.68
N GLY A 66 3.12 -11.52 -10.74
CA GLY A 66 2.37 -10.44 -10.09
C GLY A 66 1.45 -9.67 -11.04
N GLY A 67 1.08 -8.45 -10.66
CA GLY A 67 0.22 -7.60 -11.48
C GLY A 67 -0.07 -6.23 -10.89
N PHE A 68 -0.81 -5.42 -11.64
CA PHE A 68 -1.21 -4.07 -11.23
C PHE A 68 -2.62 -4.04 -10.61
N VAL A 69 -2.79 -3.20 -9.60
CA VAL A 69 -4.08 -2.91 -8.97
C VAL A 69 -4.22 -1.41 -8.72
N GLN A 70 -5.44 -0.90 -8.86
CA GLN A 70 -5.77 0.50 -8.67
C GLN A 70 -6.72 0.68 -7.48
N TYR A 71 -6.47 1.71 -6.69
CA TYR A 71 -7.30 2.12 -5.56
C TYR A 71 -7.00 3.56 -5.20
N TYR A 72 -7.88 4.21 -4.46
CA TYR A 72 -7.65 5.55 -3.92
C TYR A 72 -7.01 5.49 -2.55
N PHE A 73 -5.94 6.27 -2.37
CA PHE A 73 -5.18 6.31 -1.12
C PHE A 73 -4.34 7.58 -1.02
N ASP A 74 -4.01 7.94 0.22
CA ASP A 74 -3.20 9.10 0.58
C ASP A 74 -1.90 9.21 -0.24
N ASN A 75 -1.59 10.43 -0.69
CA ASN A 75 -0.35 10.76 -1.36
C ASN A 75 0.66 11.34 -0.34
N PRO A 76 1.73 10.62 0.01
CA PRO A 76 2.70 11.09 1.01
C PRO A 76 3.53 12.31 0.60
N ASP A 77 3.40 12.75 -0.66
CA ASP A 77 4.00 13.98 -1.20
C ASP A 77 3.02 15.16 -1.21
N ASP A 78 1.74 14.90 -0.92
CA ASP A 78 0.70 15.92 -0.79
C ASP A 78 0.48 16.24 0.70
N PRO A 79 0.74 17.47 1.15
CA PRO A 79 0.56 17.84 2.56
C PRO A 79 -0.90 17.88 3.00
N ASN A 80 -1.87 17.80 2.08
CA ASN A 80 -3.29 17.92 2.41
C ASN A 80 -3.92 16.62 2.95
N ASP A 81 -3.17 15.51 3.05
CA ASP A 81 -3.61 14.20 3.55
C ASP A 81 -4.89 13.73 2.81
N ASP A 82 -4.95 14.00 1.50
CA ASP A 82 -6.11 13.69 0.65
C ASP A 82 -6.07 12.23 0.20
N PHE A 83 -7.06 11.46 0.66
CA PHE A 83 -7.23 10.04 0.32
C PHE A 83 -7.89 9.81 -1.05
N ASN A 84 -8.16 10.86 -1.84
CA ASN A 84 -8.73 10.76 -3.20
C ASN A 84 -7.70 10.61 -4.32
N SER A 85 -6.42 10.44 -3.98
CA SER A 85 -5.37 10.25 -4.98
C SER A 85 -5.42 8.83 -5.56
N LEU A 86 -5.57 8.70 -6.89
CA LEU A 86 -5.50 7.40 -7.56
C LEU A 86 -4.09 6.84 -7.45
N LYS A 87 -3.97 5.64 -6.87
CA LYS A 87 -2.72 4.90 -6.74
C LYS A 87 -2.76 3.66 -7.64
N VAL A 88 -1.65 3.44 -8.35
CA VAL A 88 -1.41 2.24 -9.14
C VAL A 88 -0.26 1.49 -8.48
N THR A 89 -0.55 0.29 -7.99
CA THR A 89 0.43 -0.55 -7.29
C THR A 89 0.70 -1.79 -8.12
N TYR A 90 1.98 -2.08 -8.36
CA TYR A 90 2.41 -3.41 -8.76
C TYR A 90 2.60 -4.28 -7.52
N ALA A 91 1.99 -5.46 -7.50
CA ALA A 91 2.07 -6.39 -6.38
C ALA A 91 2.44 -7.79 -6.90
N VAL A 92 3.39 -8.42 -6.23
CA VAL A 92 3.89 -9.76 -6.54
C VAL A 92 4.15 -10.50 -5.23
N GLN A 93 3.84 -11.79 -5.20
CA GLN A 93 4.22 -12.67 -4.10
C GLN A 93 5.55 -13.36 -4.46
N HIS A 94 6.53 -13.24 -3.57
CA HIS A 94 7.73 -14.07 -3.62
C HIS A 94 7.57 -15.23 -2.64
N VAL A 95 7.76 -16.44 -3.14
CA VAL A 95 7.77 -17.71 -2.38
C VAL A 95 9.18 -18.27 -2.27
#